data_AF-A0A9D1VBQ4-F1
#
_entry.id   AF-A0A9D1VBQ4-F1
#
_cell.length_a   1.000
_cell.length_b   1.000
_cell.length_c   1.000
_cell.angle_alpha   90.00
_cell.angle_beta   90.00
_cell.angle_gamma   90.00
#
_symmetry.space_group_name_H-M   'P 1'
#
loop_
_entity.id
_entity.type
_entity.pdbx_description
1 polymer ?
#
loop_
_entity_poly.entity_id
_entity_poly.type
_entity_poly.pdbx_seq_one_letter_code
_entity_poly.pdbx_strand_id
1 'polypeptide(L)' 'MRSVTVRKGEPIDRALKRLKTKLDTEGILEEMRRRRAFESPMDEKRRKARSANKRNSVKWRFTNKEEIPASAVTPATPEA' A
#
# COMPACT_ATOMS: atom_id res chain seq x y z
N MET A 1 5.47 7.55 -21.38
CA MET A 1 5.78 8.93 -20.98
C MET A 1 4.90 9.27 -19.77
N ARG A 2 5.48 9.45 -18.56
CA ARG A 2 4.69 9.83 -17.37
C ARG A 2 4.50 11.33 -17.34
N SER A 3 3.44 11.80 -17.99
CA SER A 3 3.07 13.21 -18.01
C SER A 3 1.81 13.47 -17.18
N VAL A 4 1.70 14.70 -16.69
CA VAL A 4 0.47 15.23 -16.08
C VAL A 4 0.00 16.35 -16.97
N THR A 5 -1.19 16.20 -17.54
CA THR A 5 -1.84 17.28 -18.27
C THR A 5 -2.36 18.30 -17.26
N VAL A 6 -1.87 19.53 -17.37
CA VAL A 6 -2.29 20.66 -16.53
C VAL A 6 -3.45 21.36 -17.24
N ARG A 7 -4.54 21.63 -16.50
CA ARG A 7 -5.69 22.38 -17.03
C ARG A 7 -5.50 23.88 -16.76
N LYS A 8 -5.97 24.74 -17.67
CA LYS A 8 -5.95 26.20 -17.47
C LYS A 8 -6.79 26.56 -16.22
N GLY A 9 -6.18 27.21 -15.25
CA GLY A 9 -6.80 27.58 -13.96
C GLY A 9 -6.44 26.68 -12.78
N GLU A 10 -5.64 25.63 -12.98
CA GLU A 10 -5.13 24.85 -11.86
C GLU A 10 -3.87 25.49 -11.24
N PRO A 11 -3.77 25.58 -9.89
CA PRO A 11 -2.53 25.97 -9.25
C PRO A 11 -1.41 24.97 -9.55
N ILE A 12 -0.24 25.47 -9.94
CA ILE A 12 0.94 24.69 -10.36
C ILE A 12 1.31 23.65 -9.29
N ASP A 13 1.20 23.99 -8.00
CA ASP A 13 1.47 23.09 -6.88
C ASP A 13 0.63 21.81 -6.89
N ARG A 14 -0.63 21.88 -7.35
CA ARG A 14 -1.47 20.69 -7.46
C ARG A 14 -1.01 19.77 -8.59
N ALA A 15 -0.60 20.34 -9.73
CA ALA A 15 -0.04 19.57 -10.83
C ALA A 15 1.27 18.86 -10.41
N LEU A 16 2.15 19.55 -9.68
CA LEU A 16 3.39 18.99 -9.14
C LEU A 16 3.14 17.87 -8.14
N LYS A 17 2.18 18.05 -7.22
CA LYS A 17 1.77 17.00 -6.28
C LYS A 17 1.25 15.77 -7.01
N ARG A 18 0.41 15.93 -8.03
CA ARG A 18 -0.11 14.81 -8.83
C ARG A 18 1.00 14.07 -9.56
N LEU A 19 1.97 14.79 -10.12
CA LEU A 19 3.12 14.18 -10.77
C LEU A 19 3.94 13.37 -9.76
N LYS A 20 4.24 13.94 -8.60
CA LYS A 20 4.95 13.25 -7.51
C LYS A 20 4.21 11.98 -7.07
N THR A 21 2.91 12.07 -6.83
CA THR A 21 2.11 10.89 -6.44
C THR A 21 2.17 9.80 -7.51
N LYS A 22 2.06 10.13 -8.80
CA LYS A 22 2.19 9.12 -9.87
C LYS A 22 3.55 8.42 -9.84
N LEU A 23 4.64 9.19 -9.68
CA LEU A 23 6.00 8.64 -9.57
C LEU A 23 6.20 7.76 -8.33
N ASP A 24 5.56 8.14 -7.21
CA ASP A 24 5.58 7.38 -5.95
C ASP A 24 4.74 6.09 -6.08
N THR A 25 3.55 6.14 -6.68
CA THR A 25 2.67 4.98 -6.91
C THR A 25 3.34 3.92 -7.77
N GLU A 26 4.06 4.34 -8.78
CA GLU A 26 4.78 3.43 -9.67
C GLU A 26 6.12 2.93 -9.09
N GLY A 27 6.57 3.50 -7.97
CA GLY A 27 7.78 3.07 -7.26
C GLY A 27 9.09 3.46 -7.95
N ILE A 28 9.09 4.38 -8.92
CA ILE A 28 10.31 4.76 -9.67
C ILE A 28 11.37 5.34 -8.72
N LEU A 29 10.95 6.20 -7.78
CA LEU A 29 11.85 6.83 -6.81
C LEU A 29 12.46 5.78 -5.85
N GLU A 30 11.71 4.74 -5.50
CA GLU A 30 12.22 3.63 -4.70
C GLU A 30 13.21 2.77 -5.49
N GLU A 31 12.90 2.50 -6.76
CA GLU A 31 13.77 1.74 -7.66
C GLU A 31 15.09 2.46 -7.97
N MET A 32 15.07 3.79 -8.17
CA MET A 32 16.30 4.58 -8.34
C MET A 32 17.18 4.54 -7.10
N ARG A 33 16.59 4.64 -5.89
CA ARG A 33 17.36 4.50 -4.65
C ARG A 33 17.96 3.10 -4.50
N ARG A 34 17.19 2.06 -4.88
CA ARG A 34 17.65 0.68 -4.84
C ARG A 34 18.82 0.42 -5.78
N ARG A 35 18.79 0.97 -7.00
CA ARG A 35 19.82 0.77 -8.03
C ARG A 35 21.08 1.62 -7.84
N ARG A 36 21.09 2.56 -6.89
CA ARG A 36 22.26 3.43 -6.65
C ARG A 36 23.50 2.65 -6.21
N ALA A 37 23.32 1.52 -5.52
CA ALA A 37 24.41 0.66 -5.07
C ALA A 37 24.04 -0.81 -5.27
N PHE A 38 25.04 -1.68 -5.32
CA PHE A 38 24.82 -3.13 -5.35
C PHE A 38 24.20 -3.59 -4.03
N GLU A 39 23.09 -4.33 -4.12
CA GLU A 39 22.44 -4.99 -2.98
C GLU A 39 22.80 -6.47 -3.03
N SER A 40 23.27 -7.04 -1.92
CA SER A 40 23.56 -8.46 -1.85
C SER A 40 22.25 -9.29 -1.97
N PRO A 41 22.30 -10.55 -2.43
CA PRO A 41 21.10 -11.39 -2.54
C PRO A 41 20.36 -11.59 -1.21
N MET A 42 21.10 -11.58 -0.09
CA MET A 42 20.55 -11.68 1.25
C MET A 42 19.84 -10.39 1.67
N ASP A 43 20.42 -9.25 1.32
CA ASP A 43 19.82 -7.94 1.57
C ASP A 43 18.53 -7.75 0.77
N GLU A 44 18.51 -8.20 -0.48
CA GLU A 44 17.32 -8.16 -1.32
C GLU A 44 16.16 -8.95 -0.70
N LYS A 45 16.41 -10.17 -0.22
CA LYS A 45 15.42 -11.00 0.48
C LYS A 45 14.91 -10.30 1.74
N ARG A 46 15.82 -9.75 2.55
CA ARG A 46 15.50 -9.02 3.79
C ARG A 46 14.68 -7.77 3.53
N ARG A 47 15.01 -7.00 2.49
CA ARG A 47 14.25 -5.82 2.06
C ARG A 47 12.85 -6.22 1.59
N LYS A 48 12.72 -7.24 0.75
CA LYS A 48 11.43 -7.73 0.24
C LYS A 48 10.51 -8.14 1.39
N ALA A 49 11.02 -8.87 2.39
CA ALA A 49 10.27 -9.25 3.58
C ALA A 49 9.80 -8.03 4.40
N ARG A 50 10.70 -7.06 4.65
CA ARG A 50 10.36 -5.83 5.37
C ARG A 50 9.30 -5.00 4.64
N SER A 51 9.45 -4.78 3.34
CA SER A 51 8.49 -4.01 2.53
C SER A 51 7.14 -4.70 2.40
N ALA A 52 7.10 -6.04 2.38
CA ALA A 52 5.85 -6.81 2.39
C ALA A 52 5.13 -6.67 3.74
N ASN A 53 5.84 -6.85 4.86
CA ASN A 53 5.25 -6.72 6.20
C ASN A 53 4.72 -5.29 6.45
N LYS A 54 5.48 -4.27 6.04
CA LYS A 54 5.04 -2.87 6.16
C LYS A 54 3.79 -2.58 5.32
N ARG A 55 3.71 -3.09 4.07
CA ARG A 55 2.51 -2.95 3.25
C ARG A 55 1.31 -3.68 3.83
N ASN A 56 1.52 -4.89 4.34
CA ASN A 56 0.47 -5.70 4.95
C ASN A 56 -0.10 -5.01 6.20
N SER A 57 0.77 -4.57 7.11
CA SER A 57 0.34 -3.85 8.32
C SER A 57 -0.43 -2.56 7.99
N VAL A 58 -0.01 -1.79 7.00
CA VAL A 58 -0.75 -0.58 6.58
C VAL A 58 -2.09 -0.91 5.91
N LYS A 59 -2.19 -2.02 5.16
CA LYS A 59 -3.42 -2.43 4.48
C LYS A 59 -4.55 -2.79 5.46
N TRP A 60 -4.23 -3.51 6.53
CA TRP A 60 -5.21 -3.99 7.52
C TRP A 60 -5.31 -3.11 8.77
N ARG A 61 -4.60 -1.98 8.79
CA ARG A 61 -4.59 -1.05 9.92
C ARG A 61 -5.96 -0.46 10.26
N PHE A 62 -6.85 -0.38 9.27
CA PHE A 62 -8.16 0.27 9.38
C PHE A 62 -9.33 -0.65 9.00
N THR A 63 -9.11 -1.95 8.83
CA THR A 63 -10.23 -2.88 8.64
C THR A 63 -11.00 -3.01 9.94
N ASN A 64 -12.19 -2.41 9.96
CA ASN A 64 -13.15 -2.45 11.06
C ASN A 64 -13.49 -3.90 11.42
N LYS A 65 -13.39 -4.22 12.71
CA LYS A 65 -13.65 -5.54 13.30
C LYS A 65 -15.11 -5.72 13.74
N GLU A 66 -16.04 -5.00 13.12
CA GLU A 66 -17.46 -5.08 13.49
C GLU A 66 -18.25 -5.33 12.22
N GLU A 67 -18.64 -6.59 11.99
CA GLU A 67 -19.92 -7.07 11.44
C GLU A 67 -19.87 -8.62 11.46
N ILE A 68 -19.86 -9.21 12.65
CA ILE A 68 -20.41 -10.57 12.82
C ILE A 68 -21.70 -10.34 13.59
N PRO A 69 -22.88 -10.33 12.94
CA PRO A 69 -24.12 -10.23 13.69
C PRO A 69 -24.19 -11.44 14.62
N ALA A 70 -24.32 -11.17 15.92
CA ALA A 70 -24.36 -12.15 17.00
C ALA A 70 -25.58 -13.10 16.96
N SER A 71 -26.25 -13.29 15.81
CA SER A 71 -27.52 -14.03 15.71
C SER A 71 -27.39 -15.47 15.19
N ALA A 72 -26.18 -16.04 15.12
CA ALA A 72 -25.98 -17.44 14.68
C ALA A 72 -25.43 -18.37 15.77
N VAL A 73 -25.57 -18.01 17.06
CA VAL A 73 -25.36 -18.94 18.17
C VAL A 73 -26.73 -19.45 18.63
N THR A 74 -27.32 -20.36 17.85
CA THR A 74 -28.32 -21.29 18.38
C THR A 74 -27.57 -22.33 19.20
N PRO A 75 -27.79 -22.45 20.52
CA PRO A 75 -27.28 -23.57 21.28
C PRO A 75 -28.05 -24.83 20.81
N ALA A 76 -27.35 -25.72 20.11
CA ALA A 76 -27.89 -27.02 19.75
C ALA A 76 -28.22 -27.81 21.02
N THR A 77 -29.51 -27.99 21.27
CA THR A 77 -30.06 -28.98 22.20
C THR A 77 -29.52 -30.37 21.87
N PRO A 78 -28.82 -31.08 22.79
CA PRO A 78 -28.62 -32.51 22.63
C PRO A 78 -29.90 -33.23 23.07
N GLU A 79 -30.61 -33.78 22.09
CA GLU A 79 -31.70 -34.74 22.25
C GLU A 79 -31.12 -36.05 22.84
N ALA A 80 -31.76 -36.57 23.88
CA ALA A 80 -31.47 -37.86 24.53
C ALA A 80 -32.76 -38.66 24.65
#